data_AF-A0A971CZG4-F1
#
_entry.id   AF-A0A971CZG4-F1
#
_cell.length_a   1.000
_cell.length_b   1.000
_cell.length_c   1.000
_cell.angle_alpha   90.00
_cell.angle_beta   90.00
_cell.angle_gamma   90.00
#
_symmetry.space_group_name_H-M   'P 1'
#
loop_
_entity.id
_entity.type
_entity.pdbx_description
1 polymer ?
#
loop_
_entity_poly.entity_id
_entity_poly.type
_entity_poly.pdbx_seq_one_letter_code
_entity_poly.pdbx_strand_id
1 'polypeptide(L)'
;MTKKHFMAVAALVLSGALALSGCGSSSSSADKANSSESSSASSSDAGAGFEEVPIGDDQQKGPLNIGTVFFQPVDMEPAGMGLAAADANIHLEADIHALANNELGYAKGEFVPDLTVNYTITDENDASNTQSGTFMQMNASDGPHYGANIKLEKAGTYKLTYKIDSPAKKGWMLHTDPETGVKGKFWTDAITVSWDWDYTPHEW
;
A
#
# COMPACT_ATOMS: atom_id res chain seq x y z
N MET A 1 15.11 32.27 -55.07
CA MET A 1 13.68 32.08 -55.40
C MET A 1 12.88 32.20 -54.12
N THR A 2 12.03 33.22 -54.08
CA THR A 2 11.14 33.61 -52.99
C THR A 2 9.92 32.70 -52.90
N LYS A 3 9.44 32.43 -51.69
CA LYS A 3 8.02 32.54 -51.33
C LYS A 3 7.84 32.51 -49.81
N LYS A 4 7.59 33.70 -49.26
CA LYS A 4 7.00 33.92 -47.93
C LYS A 4 5.52 33.56 -48.01
N HIS A 5 4.99 32.85 -47.01
CA HIS A 5 3.56 32.81 -46.75
C HIS A 5 3.30 33.50 -45.41
N PHE A 6 2.48 34.55 -45.48
CA PHE A 6 1.88 35.27 -44.38
C PHE A 6 0.47 34.72 -44.12
N MET A 7 -0.06 35.05 -42.93
CA MET A 7 -1.47 35.00 -42.46
C MET A 7 -1.93 33.66 -41.86
N ALA A 8 -2.71 33.60 -40.77
CA ALA A 8 -3.35 34.63 -39.93
C ALA A 8 -3.61 34.09 -38.51
N VAL A 9 -3.66 35.01 -37.55
CA VAL A 9 -4.06 34.84 -36.15
C VAL A 9 -5.57 34.69 -36.04
N ALA A 10 -6.04 33.74 -35.24
CA ALA A 10 -7.39 33.77 -34.67
C ALA A 10 -7.29 33.39 -33.18
N ALA A 11 -7.24 34.42 -32.34
CA ALA A 11 -7.33 34.28 -30.88
C ALA A 11 -8.82 34.14 -30.51
N LEU A 12 -9.19 33.02 -29.89
CA LEU A 12 -10.50 32.85 -29.28
C LEU A 12 -10.39 33.26 -27.81
N VAL A 13 -10.90 34.45 -27.50
CA VAL A 13 -11.07 34.96 -26.13
C VAL A 13 -12.38 34.40 -25.59
N LEU A 14 -12.33 33.62 -24.51
CA LEU A 14 -13.50 33.33 -23.69
C LEU A 14 -13.32 33.99 -22.32
N SER A 15 -13.91 35.18 -22.20
CA SER A 15 -14.05 35.93 -20.96
C SER A 15 -15.19 35.34 -20.13
N GLY A 16 -14.87 34.76 -18.98
CA GLY A 16 -15.84 34.36 -17.97
C GLY A 16 -15.47 34.99 -16.63
N ALA A 17 -15.99 36.20 -16.38
CA ALA A 17 -15.87 36.88 -15.09
C ALA A 17 -17.07 36.49 -14.22
N LEU A 18 -16.78 35.94 -13.03
CA LEU A 18 -17.70 35.93 -11.89
C LEU A 18 -16.96 36.62 -10.74
N ALA A 19 -17.52 37.75 -10.31
CA ALA A 19 -17.08 38.51 -9.16
C ALA A 19 -18.30 38.94 -8.34
N LEU A 20 -18.00 39.34 -7.10
CA LEU A 20 -18.82 39.86 -5.99
C LEU A 20 -19.15 38.78 -4.96
N SER A 21 -18.95 38.90 -3.65
CA SER A 21 -18.47 39.94 -2.69
C SER A 21 -18.45 39.22 -1.31
N GLY A 22 -17.74 39.55 -0.24
CA GLY A 22 -16.82 40.62 0.13
C GLY A 22 -16.61 40.65 1.66
N CYS A 23 -15.48 41.26 2.07
CA CYS A 23 -15.15 41.89 3.38
C CYS A 23 -14.96 40.98 4.64
N GLY A 24 -13.92 41.13 5.48
CA GLY A 24 -12.87 42.15 5.59
C GLY A 24 -11.81 41.82 6.66
N SER A 25 -10.68 42.52 6.61
CA SER A 25 -9.53 42.51 7.54
C SER A 25 -9.89 43.24 8.87
N SER A 26 -9.19 43.13 10.02
CA SER A 26 -7.77 42.96 10.32
C SER A 26 -7.50 42.71 11.84
N SER A 27 -6.37 42.03 12.11
CA SER A 27 -5.48 42.06 13.31
C SER A 27 -5.99 41.67 14.71
N SER A 28 -5.44 40.61 15.33
CA SER A 28 -4.24 40.64 16.21
C SER A 28 -4.02 39.33 16.99
N SER A 29 -2.74 38.92 17.03
CA SER A 29 -1.96 38.20 18.06
C SER A 29 -2.44 36.90 18.77
N ALA A 30 -1.48 35.97 18.77
CA ALA A 30 -1.03 35.06 19.85
C ALA A 30 -1.57 33.61 19.91
N ASP A 31 -0.58 32.71 19.77
CA ASP A 31 -0.35 31.46 20.52
C ASP A 31 -1.42 30.35 20.56
N LYS A 32 -1.10 29.23 19.91
CA LYS A 32 -0.63 27.95 20.51
C LYS A 32 -1.10 26.73 19.72
N ALA A 33 -0.17 25.80 19.59
CA ALA A 33 -0.36 24.34 19.48
C ALA A 33 -1.28 23.85 18.35
N ASN A 34 -0.68 23.51 17.20
CA ASN A 34 -1.30 22.55 16.29
C ASN A 34 -0.68 21.18 16.57
N SER A 35 -1.37 20.40 17.39
CA SER A 35 -1.24 18.95 17.44
C SER A 35 -1.50 18.40 16.05
N SER A 36 -0.44 17.91 15.40
CA SER A 36 -0.57 17.06 14.24
C SER A 36 -1.24 15.75 14.67
N GLU A 37 -2.57 15.76 14.67
CA GLU A 37 -3.40 14.57 14.61
C GLU A 37 -3.08 13.87 13.28
N SER A 38 -2.28 12.83 13.37
CA SER A 38 -2.18 11.82 12.33
C SER A 38 -3.51 11.09 12.30
N SER A 39 -4.45 11.58 11.51
CA SER A 39 -5.61 10.81 11.10
C SER A 39 -5.09 9.69 10.18
N SER A 40 -4.86 8.51 10.77
CA SER A 40 -4.82 7.24 10.07
C SER A 40 -6.21 7.02 9.46
N ALA A 41 -6.41 7.55 8.26
CA ALA A 41 -7.56 7.20 7.46
C ALA A 41 -7.29 5.78 6.93
N SER A 42 -7.94 4.78 7.53
CA SER A 42 -8.14 3.48 6.88
C SER A 42 -8.86 3.74 5.56
N SER A 43 -8.10 3.72 4.47
CA SER A 43 -8.67 3.75 3.12
C SER A 43 -9.27 2.39 2.86
N SER A 44 -10.56 2.24 3.13
CA SER A 44 -11.36 1.25 2.42
C SER A 44 -11.41 1.73 0.97
N ASP A 45 -10.64 1.09 0.08
CA ASP A 45 -10.74 1.40 -1.34
C ASP A 45 -12.04 0.79 -1.89
N ALA A 46 -13.15 1.52 -1.72
CA ALA A 46 -14.44 1.17 -2.30
C ALA A 46 -14.45 1.25 -3.85
N GLY A 47 -13.30 1.42 -4.50
CA GLY A 47 -13.14 1.57 -5.95
C GLY A 47 -13.14 0.25 -6.74
N ALA A 48 -12.82 -0.87 -6.09
CA ALA A 48 -12.57 -2.14 -6.79
C ALA A 48 -13.82 -3.02 -7.00
N GLY A 49 -14.93 -2.71 -6.34
CA GLY A 49 -16.20 -3.45 -6.45
C GLY A 49 -16.30 -4.70 -5.59
N PHE A 50 -15.39 -4.89 -4.63
CA PHE A 50 -15.46 -5.89 -3.56
C PHE A 50 -15.22 -5.23 -2.19
N GLU A 51 -15.53 -5.95 -1.11
CA GLU A 51 -15.37 -5.45 0.26
C GLU A 51 -14.09 -6.02 0.86
N GLU A 52 -13.19 -5.13 1.27
CA GLU A 52 -11.98 -5.46 1.99
C GLU A 52 -12.17 -5.24 3.48
N VAL A 53 -11.75 -6.21 4.28
CA VAL A 53 -11.79 -6.12 5.74
C VAL A 53 -10.37 -5.83 6.26
N PRO A 54 -10.10 -4.63 6.81
CA PRO A 54 -8.77 -4.30 7.32
C PRO A 54 -8.41 -5.09 8.58
N ILE A 55 -7.14 -5.45 8.71
CA ILE A 55 -6.58 -6.08 9.92
C ILE A 55 -5.77 -5.04 10.68
N GLY A 56 -6.44 -4.33 11.59
CA GLY A 56 -5.85 -3.26 12.40
C GLY A 56 -5.42 -2.05 11.57
N ASP A 57 -4.59 -1.19 12.18
CA ASP A 57 -4.04 0.00 11.51
C ASP A 57 -2.79 -0.34 10.69
N ASP A 58 -2.61 0.39 9.58
CA ASP A 58 -1.37 0.39 8.80
C ASP A 58 -0.14 0.63 9.68
N GLN A 59 0.91 -0.15 9.42
CA GLN A 59 2.18 -0.04 10.12
C GLN A 59 3.20 0.69 9.24
N GLN A 60 3.82 1.73 9.79
CA GLN A 60 4.95 2.41 9.15
C GLN A 60 6.26 1.92 9.73
N LYS A 61 7.10 1.29 8.90
CA LYS A 61 8.38 0.74 9.34
C LYS A 61 9.45 0.87 8.27
N GLY A 62 10.56 1.51 8.63
CA GLY A 62 11.64 1.78 7.68
C GLY A 62 11.13 2.65 6.52
N PRO A 63 11.35 2.25 5.26
CA PRO A 63 10.89 3.01 4.09
C PRO A 63 9.44 2.72 3.68
N LEU A 64 8.69 1.91 4.43
CA LEU A 64 7.43 1.31 3.99
C LEU A 64 6.24 1.73 4.86
N ASN A 65 5.10 1.97 4.20
CA ASN A 65 3.77 1.86 4.76
C ASN A 65 3.25 0.45 4.43
N ILE A 66 2.77 -0.29 5.43
CA ILE A 66 2.29 -1.65 5.28
C ILE A 66 0.86 -1.73 5.77
N GLY A 67 -0.07 -1.85 4.84
CA GLY A 67 -1.47 -2.20 5.10
C GLY A 67 -1.67 -3.71 5.01
N THR A 68 -2.78 -4.17 5.59
CA THR A 68 -3.21 -5.56 5.44
C THR A 68 -4.72 -5.67 5.51
N VAL A 69 -5.27 -6.41 4.56
CA VAL A 69 -6.70 -6.66 4.43
C VAL A 69 -6.92 -8.14 4.15
N PHE A 70 -8.15 -8.59 4.38
CA PHE A 70 -8.62 -9.86 3.87
C PHE A 70 -10.03 -9.75 3.28
N PHE A 71 -10.35 -10.64 2.36
CA PHE A 71 -11.66 -10.73 1.73
C PHE A 71 -11.90 -12.14 1.17
N GLN A 72 -12.93 -12.35 0.35
CA GLN A 72 -13.25 -13.66 -0.23
C GLN A 72 -12.06 -14.27 -0.98
N PRO A 73 -11.88 -15.61 -0.96
CA PRO A 73 -10.87 -16.28 -1.76
C PRO A 73 -10.99 -15.95 -3.25
N VAL A 74 -9.86 -15.90 -3.95
CA VAL A 74 -9.82 -15.56 -5.38
C VAL A 74 -9.17 -16.66 -6.21
N ASP A 75 -9.67 -16.85 -7.42
CA ASP A 75 -8.97 -17.65 -8.43
C ASP A 75 -7.80 -16.84 -8.99
N MET A 76 -6.62 -17.45 -9.06
CA MET A 76 -5.39 -16.80 -9.52
C MET A 76 -4.82 -17.53 -10.74
N GLU A 77 -4.22 -16.75 -11.64
CA GLU A 77 -3.44 -17.26 -12.77
C GLU A 77 -1.99 -16.72 -12.73
N PRO A 78 -0.96 -17.57 -12.96
CA PRO A 78 -1.04 -19.00 -13.24
C PRO A 78 -1.54 -19.83 -12.05
N ALA A 79 -2.42 -20.79 -12.32
CA ALA A 79 -2.96 -21.68 -11.29
C ALA A 79 -1.87 -22.59 -10.69
N GLY A 80 -2.08 -23.02 -9.44
CA GLY A 80 -1.18 -23.95 -8.73
C GLY A 80 0.04 -23.30 -8.07
N MET A 81 0.14 -21.97 -8.09
CA MET A 81 1.17 -21.21 -7.38
C MET A 81 0.88 -21.06 -5.88
N GLY A 82 -0.38 -21.25 -5.48
CA GLY A 82 -0.86 -21.19 -4.10
C GLY A 82 -2.10 -22.04 -3.89
N LEU A 83 -2.74 -21.88 -2.73
CA LEU A 83 -3.99 -22.58 -2.40
C LEU A 83 -5.12 -22.15 -3.35
N ALA A 84 -5.89 -23.11 -3.87
CA ALA A 84 -7.03 -22.80 -4.72
C ALA A 84 -8.13 -22.10 -3.92
N ALA A 85 -8.91 -21.23 -4.58
CA ALA A 85 -10.00 -20.50 -3.93
C ALA A 85 -10.99 -21.44 -3.22
N ALA A 86 -11.33 -22.56 -3.86
CA ALA A 86 -12.24 -23.57 -3.35
C ALA A 86 -11.77 -24.27 -2.06
N ASP A 87 -10.47 -24.20 -1.75
CA ASP A 87 -9.88 -24.82 -0.56
C ASP A 87 -9.55 -23.79 0.54
N ALA A 88 -9.78 -22.50 0.28
CA ALA A 88 -9.45 -21.38 1.16
C ALA A 88 -10.71 -20.76 1.79
N ASN A 89 -10.50 -19.99 2.87
CA ASN A 89 -11.57 -19.23 3.54
C ASN A 89 -11.47 -17.74 3.24
N ILE A 90 -10.26 -17.25 2.99
CA ILE A 90 -10.00 -15.84 2.70
C ILE A 90 -8.89 -15.72 1.65
N HIS A 91 -8.86 -14.59 0.96
CA HIS A 91 -7.63 -14.03 0.42
C HIS A 91 -7.06 -13.03 1.42
N LEU A 92 -5.77 -13.14 1.75
CA LEU A 92 -5.06 -12.22 2.66
C LEU A 92 -4.04 -11.43 1.86
N GLU A 93 -4.05 -10.11 2.01
CA GLU A 93 -3.19 -9.19 1.28
C GLU A 93 -2.31 -8.34 2.19
N ALA A 94 -1.17 -7.93 1.62
CA ALA A 94 -0.29 -6.90 2.14
C ALA A 94 -0.04 -5.83 1.08
N ASP A 95 -0.53 -4.63 1.38
CA ASP A 95 -0.39 -3.43 0.56
C ASP A 95 0.82 -2.63 1.00
N ILE A 96 1.90 -2.76 0.25
CA ILE A 96 3.21 -2.23 0.66
C ILE A 96 3.62 -1.07 -0.25
N HIS A 97 3.58 0.12 0.32
CA HIS A 97 3.79 1.37 -0.39
C HIS A 97 4.98 2.15 0.18
N ALA A 98 5.66 2.92 -0.67
CA ALA A 98 6.82 3.70 -0.26
C ALA A 98 6.40 4.92 0.57
N LEU A 99 7.03 5.11 1.72
CA LEU A 99 6.91 6.35 2.48
C LEU A 99 7.66 7.49 1.79
N ALA A 100 7.29 8.73 2.11
CA ALA A 100 7.92 9.92 1.51
C ALA A 100 9.42 10.03 1.80
N ASN A 101 9.87 9.47 2.94
CA ASN A 101 11.25 9.49 3.41
C ASN A 101 12.01 8.19 3.10
N ASN A 102 11.57 7.40 2.11
CA ASN A 102 12.20 6.10 1.81
C ASN A 102 13.68 6.21 1.40
N GLU A 103 14.11 7.33 0.78
CA GLU A 103 15.46 7.55 0.25
C GLU A 103 15.98 6.49 -0.75
N LEU A 104 15.12 5.59 -1.24
CA LEU A 104 15.42 4.51 -2.18
C LEU A 104 15.04 4.87 -3.63
N GLY A 105 14.46 6.05 -3.84
CA GLY A 105 14.09 6.56 -5.17
C GLY A 105 12.66 6.25 -5.59
N TYR A 106 11.88 5.54 -4.77
CA TYR A 106 10.44 5.35 -4.99
C TYR A 106 9.67 6.64 -4.73
N ALA A 107 8.63 6.92 -5.52
CA ALA A 107 7.74 8.03 -5.22
C ALA A 107 6.84 7.67 -4.02
N LYS A 108 6.46 8.68 -3.23
CA LYS A 108 5.57 8.48 -2.08
C LYS A 108 4.26 7.84 -2.53
N GLY A 109 3.85 6.77 -1.85
CA GLY A 109 2.59 6.08 -2.09
C GLY A 109 2.60 5.14 -3.29
N GLU A 110 3.74 4.94 -3.96
CA GLU A 110 3.86 3.91 -4.97
C GLU A 110 4.10 2.55 -4.34
N PHE A 111 3.54 1.51 -4.95
CA PHE A 111 3.82 0.12 -4.62
C PHE A 111 5.32 -0.16 -4.69
N VAL A 112 5.87 -0.86 -3.68
CA VAL A 112 7.26 -1.28 -3.67
C VAL A 112 7.37 -2.70 -4.21
N PRO A 113 7.91 -2.90 -5.43
CA PRO A 113 7.92 -4.20 -6.08
C PRO A 113 9.06 -5.09 -5.57
N ASP A 114 8.99 -6.36 -5.95
CA ASP A 114 10.03 -7.35 -5.77
C ASP A 114 10.47 -7.56 -4.31
N LEU A 115 9.61 -7.29 -3.34
CA LEU A 115 9.80 -7.71 -1.96
C LEU A 115 9.61 -9.23 -1.84
N THR A 116 10.16 -9.83 -0.79
CA THR A 116 9.75 -11.17 -0.36
C THR A 116 9.03 -11.00 0.98
N VAL A 117 7.72 -11.25 0.98
CA VAL A 117 6.85 -11.05 2.14
C VAL A 117 6.47 -12.41 2.71
N ASN A 118 7.01 -12.75 3.86
CA ASN A 118 6.64 -13.96 4.58
C ASN A 118 5.60 -13.62 5.64
N TYR A 119 4.56 -14.42 5.75
CA TYR A 119 3.54 -14.27 6.78
C TYR A 119 3.59 -15.41 7.79
N THR A 120 3.12 -15.14 9.00
CA THR A 120 2.86 -16.12 10.05
C THR A 120 1.60 -15.70 10.78
N ILE A 121 0.67 -16.64 10.92
CA ILE A 121 -0.57 -16.49 11.68
C ILE A 121 -0.48 -17.48 12.84
N THR A 122 -0.42 -16.97 14.06
CA THR A 122 -0.32 -17.78 15.29
C THR A 122 -1.56 -17.54 16.15
N ASP A 123 -2.25 -18.61 16.55
CA ASP A 123 -3.32 -18.52 17.54
C ASP A 123 -2.74 -18.06 18.89
N GLU A 124 -3.29 -17.00 19.47
CA GLU A 124 -2.77 -16.45 20.72
C GLU A 124 -3.00 -17.38 21.92
N ASN A 125 -3.98 -18.27 21.83
CA ASN A 125 -4.29 -19.22 22.89
C ASN A 125 -3.55 -20.56 22.73
N ASP A 126 -2.99 -20.82 21.54
CA ASP A 126 -2.23 -22.03 21.24
C ASP A 126 -1.13 -21.74 20.21
N ALA A 127 0.07 -21.42 20.69
CA ALA A 127 1.21 -21.15 19.82
C ALA A 127 1.60 -22.33 18.90
N SER A 128 1.18 -23.56 19.21
CA SER A 128 1.39 -24.72 18.32
C SER A 128 0.46 -24.69 17.10
N ASN A 129 -0.67 -23.99 17.19
CA ASN A 129 -1.55 -23.65 16.08
C ASN A 129 -1.00 -22.42 15.34
N THR A 130 0.08 -22.64 14.58
CA THR A 130 0.71 -21.64 13.73
C THR A 130 0.70 -22.10 12.28
N GLN A 131 0.32 -21.23 11.36
CA GLN A 131 0.54 -21.40 9.92
C GLN A 131 1.41 -20.28 9.36
N SER A 132 2.17 -20.59 8.32
CA SER A 132 3.07 -19.63 7.68
C SER A 132 3.25 -19.92 6.21
N GLY A 133 3.70 -18.91 5.47
CA GLY A 133 3.96 -19.02 4.04
C GLY A 133 4.65 -17.76 3.52
N THR A 134 4.77 -17.69 2.20
CA THR A 134 5.29 -16.52 1.48
C THR A 134 4.21 -16.04 0.54
N PHE A 135 3.90 -14.75 0.57
CA PHE A 135 2.96 -14.17 -0.37
C PHE A 135 3.52 -14.20 -1.79
N MET A 136 2.59 -14.32 -2.73
CA MET A 136 2.86 -14.18 -4.15
C MET A 136 2.73 -12.70 -4.55
N GLN A 137 3.45 -12.30 -5.59
CA GLN A 137 3.28 -11.00 -6.22
C GLN A 137 2.20 -11.13 -7.30
N MET A 138 1.17 -10.30 -7.25
CA MET A 138 0.06 -10.37 -8.20
C MET A 138 -0.62 -9.01 -8.36
N ASN A 139 -1.57 -8.96 -9.28
CA ASN A 139 -2.45 -7.81 -9.47
C ASN A 139 -3.90 -8.23 -9.29
N ALA A 140 -4.69 -7.36 -8.66
CA ALA A 140 -6.13 -7.34 -8.75
C ALA A 140 -6.58 -6.11 -9.57
N SER A 141 -7.88 -5.79 -9.54
CA SER A 141 -8.46 -4.67 -10.31
C SER A 141 -8.09 -3.29 -9.78
N ASP A 142 -7.73 -3.20 -8.51
CA ASP A 142 -7.26 -2.01 -7.78
C ASP A 142 -5.75 -1.81 -7.86
N GLY A 143 -4.97 -2.86 -8.09
CA GLY A 143 -3.54 -2.70 -8.32
C GLY A 143 -2.68 -3.91 -7.97
N PRO A 144 -1.35 -3.73 -7.95
CA PRO A 144 -0.41 -4.75 -7.50
C PRO A 144 -0.35 -4.83 -5.96
N HIS A 145 -0.33 -6.06 -5.45
CA HIS A 145 -0.17 -6.34 -4.02
C HIS A 145 0.64 -7.63 -3.79
N TYR A 146 0.87 -7.97 -2.53
CA TYR A 146 1.38 -9.27 -2.11
C TYR A 146 0.25 -10.05 -1.42
N GLY A 147 -0.10 -11.22 -1.93
CA GLY A 147 -1.27 -11.94 -1.42
C GLY A 147 -1.12 -13.46 -1.38
N ALA A 148 -2.03 -14.10 -0.65
CA ALA A 148 -2.24 -15.54 -0.70
C ALA A 148 -3.67 -15.90 -0.28
N ASN A 149 -4.22 -16.93 -0.93
CA ASN A 149 -5.38 -17.64 -0.40
C ASN A 149 -4.98 -18.42 0.87
N ILE A 150 -5.74 -18.22 1.94
CA ILE A 150 -5.48 -18.80 3.25
C ILE A 150 -6.66 -19.64 3.70
N LYS A 151 -6.36 -20.81 4.27
CA LYS A 151 -7.33 -21.62 5.01
C LYS A 151 -7.23 -21.28 6.50
N LEU A 152 -8.27 -20.64 7.02
CA LEU A 152 -8.39 -20.26 8.43
C LEU A 152 -9.86 -20.50 8.85
N GLU A 153 -10.15 -21.72 9.31
CA GLU A 153 -11.53 -22.19 9.53
C GLU A 153 -12.08 -21.84 10.92
N LYS A 154 -11.22 -21.48 11.87
CA LYS A 154 -11.61 -21.26 13.26
C LYS A 154 -11.65 -19.77 13.56
N ALA A 155 -12.71 -19.35 14.25
CA ALA A 155 -12.70 -18.04 14.91
C ALA A 155 -11.67 -18.05 16.04
N GLY A 156 -11.06 -16.90 16.30
CA GLY A 156 -10.08 -16.75 17.36
C GLY A 156 -9.34 -15.42 17.29
N THR A 157 -8.53 -15.18 18.31
CA THR A 157 -7.56 -14.08 18.33
C THR A 157 -6.22 -14.63 17.85
N TYR A 158 -5.71 -14.04 16.78
CA TYR A 158 -4.48 -14.44 16.12
C TYR A 158 -3.48 -13.30 16.14
N LYS A 159 -2.20 -13.64 16.23
CA LYS A 159 -1.12 -12.73 15.92
C LYS A 159 -0.69 -12.92 14.47
N LEU A 160 -0.96 -11.93 13.62
CA LEU A 160 -0.47 -11.87 12.24
C LEU A 160 0.91 -11.18 12.24
N THR A 161 1.91 -11.78 11.62
CA THR A 161 3.25 -11.22 11.52
C THR A 161 3.76 -11.28 10.09
N TYR A 162 4.24 -10.15 9.57
CA TYR A 162 4.98 -10.10 8.31
C TYR A 162 6.47 -9.92 8.55
N LYS A 163 7.27 -10.66 7.78
CA LYS A 163 8.71 -10.47 7.62
C LYS A 163 9.02 -10.14 6.16
N ILE A 164 9.44 -8.91 5.93
CA ILE A 164 9.57 -8.31 4.61
C ILE A 164 11.06 -8.16 4.29
N ASP A 165 11.54 -8.98 3.37
CA ASP A 165 12.90 -8.95 2.86
C ASP A 165 13.02 -7.95 1.70
N SER A 166 14.19 -7.31 1.62
CA SER A 166 14.47 -6.32 0.59
C SER A 166 14.64 -6.96 -0.80
N PRO A 167 14.31 -6.23 -1.88
CA PRO A 167 14.42 -6.77 -3.24
C PRO A 167 15.88 -6.98 -3.65
N ALA A 168 16.84 -6.42 -2.89
CA ALA A 168 18.27 -6.68 -3.05
C ALA A 168 18.61 -8.18 -2.99
N LYS A 169 17.89 -8.99 -2.19
CA LYS A 169 18.10 -10.44 -2.12
C LYS A 169 17.76 -11.16 -3.42
N LYS A 170 16.92 -10.56 -4.26
CA LYS A 170 16.53 -11.03 -5.60
C LYS A 170 17.32 -10.34 -6.73
N GLY A 171 18.30 -9.52 -6.38
CA GLY A 171 19.20 -8.87 -7.33
C GLY A 171 18.77 -7.47 -7.76
N TRP A 172 17.75 -6.87 -7.13
CA TRP A 172 17.41 -5.47 -7.39
C TRP A 172 18.52 -4.54 -6.95
N MET A 173 18.89 -3.60 -7.82
CA MET A 173 20.02 -2.69 -7.60
C MET A 173 19.57 -1.24 -7.44
N LEU A 174 20.39 -0.46 -6.74
CA LEU A 174 20.26 0.98 -6.63
C LEU A 174 21.42 1.64 -7.36
N HIS A 175 21.16 2.76 -8.05
CA HIS A 175 22.24 3.65 -8.46
C HIS A 175 22.88 4.26 -7.22
N THR A 176 24.21 4.39 -7.21
CA THR A 176 24.97 4.91 -6.05
C THR A 176 26.02 5.94 -6.42
N ASP A 177 26.13 6.31 -7.69
CA ASP A 177 27.00 7.39 -8.15
C ASP A 177 26.45 8.76 -7.70
N PRO A 178 27.30 9.79 -7.59
CA PRO A 178 26.87 11.10 -7.09
C PRO A 178 25.83 11.83 -7.97
N GLU A 179 25.75 11.52 -9.27
CA GLU A 179 24.91 12.24 -10.22
C GLU A 179 23.47 11.69 -10.26
N THR A 180 23.33 10.36 -10.19
CA THR A 180 22.04 9.67 -10.38
C THR A 180 21.66 8.76 -9.22
N GLY A 181 22.55 8.59 -8.25
CA GLY A 181 22.36 7.68 -7.14
C GLY A 181 21.37 8.15 -6.09
N VAL A 182 20.74 7.17 -5.45
CA VAL A 182 19.91 7.40 -4.27
C VAL A 182 20.77 7.40 -3.00
N LYS A 183 20.30 8.09 -1.96
CA LYS A 183 21.03 8.21 -0.68
C LYS A 183 20.90 6.98 0.20
N GLY A 184 19.74 6.34 0.15
CA GLY A 184 19.41 5.19 0.97
C GLY A 184 20.13 3.91 0.54
N LYS A 185 20.00 2.89 1.39
CA LYS A 185 20.39 1.51 1.09
C LYS A 185 19.22 0.62 1.46
N PHE A 186 19.03 -0.45 0.71
CA PHE A 186 18.10 -1.50 1.12
C PHE A 186 18.48 -2.04 2.50
N TRP A 187 17.47 -2.43 3.27
CA TRP A 187 17.67 -3.08 4.55
C TRP A 187 18.29 -4.47 4.37
N THR A 188 19.14 -4.87 5.32
CA THR A 188 19.78 -6.18 5.35
C THR A 188 18.93 -7.21 6.10
N ASP A 189 18.36 -6.80 7.23
CA ASP A 189 17.50 -7.63 8.08
C ASP A 189 16.03 -7.37 7.77
N ALA A 190 15.23 -8.42 7.67
CA ALA A 190 13.82 -8.34 7.34
C ALA A 190 13.08 -7.32 8.24
N ILE A 191 12.32 -6.43 7.62
CA ILE A 191 11.38 -5.56 8.32
C ILE A 191 10.29 -6.45 8.91
N THR A 192 10.09 -6.38 10.23
CA THR A 192 9.07 -7.16 10.92
C THR A 192 7.97 -6.24 11.45
N VAL A 193 6.72 -6.53 11.13
CA VAL A 193 5.51 -5.87 11.62
C VAL A 193 4.50 -6.93 12.06
N SER A 194 3.60 -6.57 12.97
CA SER A 194 2.58 -7.50 13.48
C SER A 194 1.30 -6.79 13.86
N TRP A 195 0.20 -7.54 13.81
CA TRP A 195 -1.13 -7.14 14.23
C TRP A 195 -1.74 -8.21 15.11
N ASP A 196 -2.51 -7.78 16.09
CA ASP A 196 -3.44 -8.63 16.82
C ASP A 196 -4.75 -8.63 16.02
N TRP A 197 -5.24 -9.82 15.68
CA TRP A 197 -6.31 -10.03 14.71
C TRP A 197 -7.40 -10.91 15.30
N ASP A 198 -8.52 -10.28 15.66
CA ASP A 198 -9.74 -10.99 16.01
C ASP A 198 -10.46 -11.43 14.74
N TYR A 199 -10.28 -12.70 14.38
CA TYR A 199 -10.86 -13.28 13.18
C TYR A 199 -12.12 -14.09 13.51
N THR A 200 -13.15 -13.88 12.70
CA THR A 200 -14.34 -14.74 12.65
C THR A 200 -14.49 -15.23 11.22
N PRO A 201 -14.73 -16.53 10.95
CA PRO A 201 -14.97 -17.00 9.59
C PRO A 201 -16.12 -16.24 8.92
N HIS A 202 -15.84 -15.71 7.74
CA HIS A 202 -16.81 -15.01 6.91
C HIS A 202 -17.47 -16.00 5.94
N GLU A 203 -18.77 -15.82 5.72
CA GLU A 203 -19.44 -16.36 4.54
C GLU A 203 -19.47 -15.27 3.48
N TRP A 204 -19.07 -15.62 2.25
CA TRP A 204 -18.93 -14.71 1.11
C TRP A 204 -20.00 -14.97 0.06
#